data_AF-A0A730DM84-F1
#
_entry.id   AF-A0A730DM84-F1
#
_cell.length_a   1.000
_cell.length_b   1.000
_cell.length_c   1.000
_cell.angle_alpha   90.00
_cell.angle_beta   90.00
_cell.angle_gamma   90.00
#
_symmetry.space_group_name_H-M   'P 1'
#
loop_
_entity.id
_entity.type
_entity.pdbx_description
1 polymer ?
#
loop_
_entity_poly.entity_id
_entity_poly.type
_entity_poly.pdbx_seq_one_letter_code
_entity_poly.pdbx_strand_id
1 'polypeptide(L)'
;CVREGKTMSLQMLREHMTLEGMAKLYCRGLDDQWPEEAIAPLRNYLQDVPGFDLSLVRTPSAWTEEPRKQHAYLSGQFSETFSTFTEAFGDIFAEDSGDIDIRDSIHSDRILMVMIPALDTS
;
A
#
# COMPACT_ATOMS: atom_id res chain seq x y z
N CYS A 1 -5.90 -6.89 9.44
CA CYS A 1 -7.16 -6.54 8.76
C CYS A 1 -8.39 -7.20 9.39
N VAL A 2 -8.54 -8.53 9.39
CA VAL A 2 -9.73 -9.22 9.97
C VAL A 2 -9.95 -8.92 11.46
N ARG A 3 -8.88 -8.87 12.26
CA ARG A 3 -8.95 -8.53 13.71
C ARG A 3 -9.41 -7.09 14.00
N GLU A 4 -9.35 -6.20 13.01
CA GLU A 4 -9.71 -4.78 13.16
C GLU A 4 -10.98 -4.40 12.41
N GLY A 5 -11.62 -5.35 11.73
CA GLY A 5 -12.74 -5.03 10.82
C GLY A 5 -12.34 -4.13 9.65
N LYS A 6 -11.05 -4.05 9.31
CA LYS A 6 -10.57 -3.29 8.16
C LYS A 6 -10.47 -4.19 6.93
N THR A 7 -11.10 -3.78 5.85
CA THR A 7 -11.01 -4.37 4.52
C THR A 7 -9.76 -3.87 3.82
N MET A 8 -9.06 -4.76 3.11
CA MET A 8 -7.90 -4.36 2.31
C MET A 8 -8.42 -3.67 1.05
N SER A 9 -8.22 -2.36 0.95
CA SER A 9 -8.62 -1.55 -0.20
C SER A 9 -7.43 -0.77 -0.77
N LEU A 10 -7.56 -0.27 -2.01
CA LEU A 10 -6.54 0.61 -2.60
C LEU A 10 -6.34 1.89 -1.77
N GLN A 11 -7.42 2.40 -1.17
CA GLN A 11 -7.34 3.54 -0.27
C GLN A 11 -6.50 3.20 0.97
N MET A 12 -6.74 2.04 1.59
CA MET A 12 -5.96 1.59 2.73
C MET A 12 -4.47 1.43 2.37
N LEU A 13 -4.17 0.90 1.18
CA LEU A 13 -2.80 0.77 0.68
C LEU A 13 -2.15 2.15 0.52
N ARG A 14 -2.83 3.10 -0.13
CA ARG A 14 -2.31 4.45 -0.36
C ARG A 14 -1.99 5.18 0.94
N GLU A 15 -2.84 5.05 1.95
CA GLU A 15 -2.61 5.66 3.27
C GLU A 15 -1.33 5.12 3.95
N HIS A 16 -1.09 3.80 3.83
CA HIS A 16 0.06 3.15 4.45
C HIS A 16 1.34 3.18 3.60
N MET A 17 1.25 3.53 2.31
CA MET A 17 2.42 3.67 1.45
C MET A 17 3.25 4.93 1.72
N THR A 18 2.70 5.93 2.43
CA THR A 18 3.49 7.09 2.84
C THR A 18 4.61 6.69 3.82
N LEU A 19 5.73 7.40 3.85
CA LEU A 19 6.82 7.12 4.79
C LEU A 19 6.33 7.11 6.25
N GLU A 20 5.51 8.08 6.62
CA GLU A 20 4.85 8.17 7.92
C GLU A 20 3.89 6.99 8.16
N GLY A 21 3.14 6.56 7.14
CA GLY A 21 2.27 5.38 7.18
C GLY A 21 3.05 4.10 7.45
N MET A 22 4.15 3.87 6.73
CA MET A 22 5.04 2.72 6.91
C MET A 22 5.70 2.72 8.29
N ALA A 23 6.20 3.87 8.76
CA ALA A 23 6.78 4.00 10.10
C ALA A 23 5.75 3.72 11.21
N LYS A 24 4.52 4.23 11.06
CA LYS A 24 3.41 3.91 11.99
C LYS A 24 3.09 2.43 11.99
N LEU A 25 3.06 1.79 10.82
CA LEU A 25 2.80 0.35 10.69
C LEU A 25 3.91 -0.47 11.37
N TYR A 26 5.17 -0.07 11.19
CA TYR A 26 6.31 -0.67 11.87
C TYR A 26 6.23 -0.52 13.40
N CYS A 27 5.98 0.70 13.90
CA CYS A 27 5.85 0.95 15.35
C CYS A 27 4.72 0.14 15.95
N ARG A 28 3.59 0.09 15.26
CA ARG A 28 2.44 -0.71 15.66
C ARG A 28 2.79 -2.19 15.71
N GLY A 29 3.46 -2.70 14.68
CA GLY A 29 3.86 -4.11 14.66
C GLY A 29 4.82 -4.48 15.79
N LEU A 30 5.68 -3.55 16.22
CA LEU A 30 6.50 -3.71 17.44
C LEU A 30 5.64 -3.73 18.71
N ASP A 31 4.69 -2.80 18.83
CA ASP A 31 3.81 -2.66 20.00
C ASP A 31 2.88 -3.88 20.16
N ASP A 32 2.32 -4.34 19.04
CA ASP A 32 1.42 -5.50 18.95
C ASP A 32 2.19 -6.83 18.90
N GLN A 33 3.54 -6.81 18.98
CA GLN A 33 4.42 -7.97 18.96
C GLN A 33 4.16 -8.93 17.78
N TRP A 34 4.10 -8.38 16.57
CA TRP A 34 3.95 -9.20 15.37
C TRP A 34 5.17 -10.11 15.16
N PRO A 35 5.00 -11.24 14.43
CA PRO A 35 6.11 -12.11 14.08
C PRO A 35 7.22 -11.35 13.33
N GLU A 36 8.47 -11.76 13.54
CA GLU A 36 9.64 -11.12 12.93
C GLU A 36 9.57 -11.13 11.41
N GLU A 37 8.94 -12.15 10.81
CA GLU A 37 8.74 -12.26 9.37
C GLU A 37 7.88 -11.13 8.80
N ALA A 38 6.97 -10.56 9.60
CA ALA A 38 6.15 -9.42 9.22
C ALA A 38 6.86 -8.08 9.47
N ILE A 39 7.71 -8.00 10.49
CA ILE A 39 8.40 -6.78 10.91
C ILE A 39 9.69 -6.54 10.11
N ALA A 40 10.45 -7.60 9.82
CA ALA A 40 11.76 -7.50 9.19
C ALA A 40 11.73 -6.75 7.84
N PRO A 41 10.75 -6.97 6.94
CA PRO A 41 10.70 -6.20 5.68
C PRO A 41 10.51 -4.70 5.92
N LEU A 42 9.64 -4.32 6.86
CA LEU A 42 9.41 -2.91 7.21
C LEU A 42 10.65 -2.28 7.84
N ARG A 43 11.31 -3.00 8.75
CA ARG A 43 12.56 -2.54 9.38
C ARG A 43 13.64 -2.31 8.34
N ASN A 44 13.89 -3.31 7.48
CA ASN A 44 14.94 -3.25 6.48
C ASN A 44 14.69 -2.10 5.50
N TYR A 45 13.45 -1.95 5.02
CA TYR A 45 13.10 -0.82 4.17
C TYR A 45 13.40 0.52 4.83
N LEU A 46 12.92 0.75 6.07
CA LEU A 46 13.14 2.01 6.78
C LEU A 46 14.62 2.28 7.07
N GLN A 47 15.42 1.25 7.32
CA GLN A 47 16.87 1.37 7.49
C GLN A 47 17.60 1.71 6.18
N ASP A 48 17.09 1.23 5.05
CA ASP A 48 17.67 1.46 3.74
C ASP A 48 17.30 2.84 3.16
N VAL A 49 16.26 3.52 3.68
CA VAL A 49 15.93 4.89 3.27
C VAL A 49 17.06 5.85 3.66
N PRO A 50 17.73 6.51 2.70
CA PRO A 50 18.86 7.37 3.02
C PRO A 50 18.47 8.52 3.94
N GLY A 51 19.27 8.72 4.99
CA GLY A 51 19.07 9.76 5.99
C GLY A 51 17.99 9.46 7.03
N PHE A 52 17.34 8.28 6.99
CA PHE A 52 16.32 7.91 7.96
C PHE A 52 16.96 7.35 9.23
N ASP A 53 16.61 7.93 10.38
CA ASP A 53 17.06 7.43 11.68
C ASP A 53 15.96 6.58 12.31
N LEU A 54 16.18 5.27 12.35
CA LEU A 54 15.23 4.31 12.94
C LEU A 54 15.00 4.56 14.44
N SER A 55 15.94 5.17 15.17
CA SER A 55 15.74 5.52 16.58
C SER A 55 14.67 6.60 16.76
N LEU A 56 14.46 7.43 15.73
CA LEU A 56 13.47 8.51 15.70
C LEU A 56 12.17 8.09 15.00
N VAL A 57 11.97 6.80 14.70
CA VAL A 57 10.80 6.30 13.94
C VAL A 57 9.45 6.67 14.59
N ARG A 58 9.41 6.85 15.92
CA ARG A 58 8.22 7.28 16.67
C ARG A 58 8.01 8.79 16.73
N THR A 59 8.94 9.58 16.18
CA THR A 59 8.92 11.04 16.26
C THR A 59 9.06 11.67 14.87
N PRO A 60 8.00 11.65 14.04
CA PRO A 60 8.05 12.19 12.68
C PRO A 60 8.47 13.66 12.58
N SER A 61 8.19 14.46 13.61
CA SER A 61 8.60 15.87 13.68
C SER A 61 10.11 16.07 13.77
N ALA A 62 10.86 15.05 14.20
CA ALA A 62 12.32 15.09 14.30
C ALA A 62 13.01 14.64 13.00
N TRP A 63 12.26 14.13 12.02
CA TRP A 63 12.85 13.67 10.77
C TRP A 63 13.27 14.84 9.90
N THR A 64 14.46 14.72 9.32
CA THR A 64 14.95 15.63 8.28
C THR A 64 14.09 15.53 7.01
N GLU A 65 14.27 16.45 6.07
CA GLU A 65 13.56 16.38 4.78
C GLU A 65 14.09 15.26 3.86
N GLU A 66 15.35 14.85 4.04
CA GLU A 66 16.03 13.93 3.12
C GLU A 66 15.31 12.58 2.96
N PRO A 67 14.91 11.87 4.04
CA PRO A 67 14.18 10.60 3.91
C PRO A 67 12.86 10.75 3.18
N ARG A 68 12.16 11.87 3.40
CA ARG A 68 10.88 12.15 2.73
C ARG A 68 11.08 12.33 1.24
N LYS A 69 12.13 13.04 0.82
CA LYS A 69 12.47 13.23 -0.59
C LYS A 69 12.86 11.91 -1.25
N GLN A 70 13.70 11.11 -0.58
CA GLN A 70 14.12 9.80 -1.07
C GLN A 70 12.94 8.84 -1.23
N HIS A 71 12.09 8.76 -0.20
CA HIS A 71 10.87 7.95 -0.26
C HIS A 71 9.92 8.44 -1.37
N ALA A 72 9.67 9.75 -1.46
CA ALA A 72 8.77 10.32 -2.47
C ALA A 72 9.24 10.05 -3.90
N TYR A 73 10.55 10.04 -4.14
CA TYR A 73 11.14 9.69 -5.43
C TYR A 73 10.83 8.23 -5.82
N LEU A 74 10.98 7.30 -4.88
CA LEU A 74 10.66 5.88 -5.09
C LEU A 74 9.16 5.65 -5.25
N SER A 75 8.34 6.24 -4.38
CA SER A 75 6.89 6.04 -4.37
C SER A 75 6.18 6.72 -5.54
N GLY A 76 6.78 7.78 -6.09
CA GLY A 76 6.22 8.54 -7.21
C GLY A 76 5.93 7.69 -8.45
N GLN A 77 6.67 6.59 -8.65
CA GLN A 77 6.43 5.64 -9.73
C GLN A 77 5.07 4.95 -9.65
N PHE A 78 4.52 4.82 -8.44
CA PHE A 78 3.21 4.19 -8.24
C PHE A 78 2.05 5.19 -8.28
N SER A 79 2.33 6.48 -8.11
CA SER A 79 1.31 7.53 -7.98
C SER A 79 0.36 7.56 -9.19
N GLU A 80 0.90 7.47 -10.40
CA GLU A 80 0.11 7.44 -11.64
C GLU A 80 -0.84 6.24 -11.66
N THR A 81 -0.29 5.05 -11.40
CA THR A 81 -1.07 3.81 -11.33
C THR A 81 -2.17 3.87 -10.27
N PHE A 82 -1.87 4.36 -9.07
CA PHE A 82 -2.87 4.53 -8.01
C PHE A 82 -3.93 5.58 -8.37
N SER A 83 -3.56 6.66 -9.07
CA SER A 83 -4.51 7.66 -9.58
C SER A 83 -5.47 7.02 -10.58
N THR A 84 -4.95 6.28 -11.57
CA THR A 84 -5.78 5.59 -12.57
C THR A 84 -6.76 4.62 -11.90
N PHE A 85 -6.31 3.80 -10.95
CA PHE A 85 -7.20 2.87 -10.27
C PHE A 85 -8.27 3.55 -9.42
N THR A 86 -7.96 4.72 -8.84
CA THR A 86 -8.91 5.46 -7.99
C THR A 86 -9.90 6.28 -8.83
N GLU A 87 -9.42 6.94 -9.89
CA GLU A 87 -10.21 7.91 -10.67
C GLU A 87 -10.95 7.27 -11.84
N ALA A 88 -10.30 6.38 -12.60
CA ALA A 88 -10.91 5.75 -13.78
C ALA A 88 -11.69 4.48 -13.42
N PHE A 89 -11.27 3.79 -12.36
CA PHE A 89 -11.83 2.50 -11.96
C PHE A 89 -12.31 2.47 -10.50
N GLY A 90 -12.54 3.64 -9.91
CA GLY A 90 -12.94 3.77 -8.50
C GLY A 90 -14.20 2.98 -8.17
N ASP A 91 -15.19 2.93 -9.06
CA ASP A 91 -16.43 2.16 -8.86
C ASP A 91 -16.19 0.63 -8.92
N ILE A 92 -15.13 0.18 -9.59
CA ILE A 92 -14.77 -1.24 -9.72
C ILE A 92 -13.91 -1.69 -8.53
N PHE A 93 -12.99 -0.83 -8.06
CA PHE A 93 -12.06 -1.13 -6.96
C PHE A 93 -12.44 -0.47 -5.63
N ALA A 94 -13.69 -0.02 -5.50
CA ALA A 94 -14.23 0.54 -4.27
C ALA A 94 -14.15 -0.49 -3.13
N GLU A 95 -14.08 0.00 -1.91
CA GLU A 95 -14.19 -0.86 -0.74
C GLU A 95 -15.56 -1.58 -0.77
N ASP A 96 -15.54 -2.91 -0.69
CA ASP A 96 -16.72 -3.81 -0.74
C ASP A 96 -17.30 -4.12 -2.14
N SER A 97 -16.65 -3.76 -3.25
CA SER A 97 -17.08 -4.13 -4.62
C SER A 97 -16.58 -5.51 -5.11
N GLY A 98 -16.13 -6.37 -4.19
CA GLY A 98 -15.49 -7.65 -4.45
C GLY A 98 -16.43 -8.76 -4.96
N ASP A 99 -17.36 -8.45 -5.86
CA ASP A 99 -18.31 -9.41 -6.44
C ASP A 99 -17.61 -10.51 -7.27
N ILE A 100 -16.35 -10.31 -7.65
CA ILE A 100 -15.59 -11.21 -8.51
C ILE A 100 -14.29 -11.64 -7.83
N ASP A 101 -14.22 -12.90 -7.43
CA ASP A 101 -12.96 -13.59 -7.11
C ASP A 101 -12.50 -14.37 -8.35
N ILE A 102 -11.32 -14.01 -8.88
CA ILE A 102 -10.72 -14.69 -10.04
C ILE A 102 -10.51 -16.17 -9.74
N ARG A 103 -10.14 -16.54 -8.51
CA ARG A 103 -9.94 -17.95 -8.13
C ARG A 103 -11.26 -18.72 -8.15
N ASP A 104 -12.35 -18.12 -7.67
CA ASP A 104 -13.69 -18.73 -7.78
C ASP A 104 -14.12 -18.89 -9.23
N SER A 105 -13.85 -17.91 -10.09
CA SER A 105 -14.23 -18.00 -11.51
C SER A 105 -13.63 -19.22 -12.22
N ILE A 106 -12.40 -19.58 -11.87
CA ILE A 106 -11.69 -20.75 -12.42
C ILE A 106 -12.22 -22.06 -11.82
N HIS A 107 -12.48 -22.11 -10.52
CA HIS A 107 -12.92 -23.35 -9.86
C HIS A 107 -14.41 -23.67 -10.05
N SER A 108 -15.23 -22.66 -10.29
CA SER A 108 -16.67 -22.78 -10.45
C SER A 108 -17.12 -22.78 -11.92
N ASP A 109 -16.18 -22.95 -12.88
CA ASP A 109 -16.42 -22.90 -14.33
C ASP A 109 -17.26 -21.69 -14.79
N ARG A 110 -16.97 -20.51 -14.22
CA ARG A 110 -17.67 -19.26 -14.55
C ARG A 110 -16.97 -18.53 -15.69
N ILE A 111 -17.75 -17.81 -16.49
CA ILE A 111 -17.22 -16.98 -17.59
C ILE A 111 -16.96 -15.57 -17.04
N LEU A 112 -15.69 -15.13 -17.07
CA LEU A 112 -15.29 -13.75 -16.79
C LEU A 112 -14.84 -13.07 -18.10
N MET A 113 -15.48 -11.94 -18.44
CA MET A 113 -15.11 -11.11 -19.58
C MET A 113 -14.64 -9.75 -19.09
N VAL A 114 -13.39 -9.37 -19.40
CA VAL A 114 -12.82 -8.06 -19.08
C VAL A 114 -12.59 -7.28 -20.38
N MET A 115 -13.35 -6.21 -20.58
CA MET A 115 -13.17 -5.30 -21.71
C MET A 115 -12.19 -4.19 -21.30
N ILE A 116 -10.98 -4.24 -21.85
CA ILE A 116 -9.99 -3.19 -21.65
C ILE A 116 -10.26 -2.11 -22.71
N PRO A 117 -10.46 -0.83 -22.33
CA PRO A 117 -10.64 0.25 -23.29
C PRO A 117 -9.41 0.37 -24.20
N ALA A 118 -9.60 0.95 -25.39
CA ALA A 118 -8.53 1.08 -26.38
C ALA A 118 -7.29 1.77 -25.77
N LEU A 119 -6.12 1.15 -25.92
CA LEU A 119 -4.83 1.67 -25.48
C LEU A 119 -4.28 2.70 -26.48
N ASP A 120 -5.13 3.57 -27.02
CA ASP A 120 -4.71 4.53 -28.04
C ASP A 120 -4.13 5.77 -27.37
N THR A 121 -2.80 5.80 -27.24
CA THR A 121 -2.05 7.00 -26.89
C THR A 121 -1.84 7.83 -28.15
N SER A 122 -2.79 8.73 -28.45
CA SER A 122 -2.59 9.84 -29.39
C SER A 122 -1.90 11.02 -28.73
#